data_AF-A0A1W0XBD8-F1
#
_entry.id   AF-A0A1W0XBD8-F1
#
_cell.length_a   1.000
_cell.length_b   1.000
_cell.length_c   1.000
_cell.angle_alpha   90.00
_cell.angle_beta   90.00
_cell.angle_gamma   90.00
#
_symmetry.space_group_name_H-M   'P 1'
#
loop_
_entity.id
_entity.type
_entity.pdbx_description
1 polymer ?
#
loop_
_entity_poly.entity_id
_entity_poly.type
_entity_poly.pdbx_seq_one_letter_code
_entity_poly.pdbx_strand_id
1 'polypeptide(L)'
;MNSVFPGKMLAAFGFLPFSTKNPILRLLSGLVCTFYMVGATAGFVVLSIIVVSDMLNTATARQGNSFLQLLSWIPVSGVYIRAFIIMIMLLAKRKTLYFLCDETLRMVNRLIPHREDLQTHQVRWQRMANLLGIATVLGHIVWYLTDYIGLVLPSSSVDNNKHAETHVNETTQQLLVPLKVIWAASSFYVSLFCLSQQVIVMNVVFAAILRSLIRKHNAVLMAMLDGLEGGHRETDKKVDEFRVPDATVRLILIEQLATARYNQTELSKFSAQINSVFHNIVFCAHVLDQMCLIGFVAAAIVTGPSVNLANWIHNSLSIVFFVYYSTLLLLPLARVFDEVKLNNSVYVESAERHTTNPKSNAYRHDHLI
;
A
#
# COMPACT_ATOMS: atom_id res chain seq x y z
N MET A 1 -14.22 4.30 -5.71
CA MET A 1 -12.90 3.67 -5.94
C MET A 1 -12.83 2.80 -7.19
N ASN A 2 -13.94 2.24 -7.69
CA ASN A 2 -13.96 1.55 -9.00
C ASN A 2 -13.72 2.49 -10.20
N SER A 3 -13.71 3.81 -9.99
CA SER A 3 -13.45 4.82 -11.02
C SER A 3 -11.98 5.18 -11.20
N VAL A 4 -11.10 4.80 -10.27
CA VAL A 4 -9.65 5.05 -10.36
C VAL A 4 -8.92 3.85 -10.94
N PHE A 5 -7.75 4.08 -11.53
CA PHE A 5 -6.97 3.09 -12.27
C PHE A 5 -6.73 1.78 -11.50
N PRO A 6 -6.29 1.78 -10.22
CA PRO A 6 -6.09 0.53 -9.48
C PRO A 6 -7.38 -0.32 -9.38
N GLY A 7 -8.51 0.33 -9.08
CA GLY A 7 -9.81 -0.32 -8.97
C GLY A 7 -10.32 -0.83 -10.32
N LYS A 8 -10.12 -0.07 -11.41
CA LYS A 8 -10.47 -0.50 -12.77
C LYS A 8 -9.67 -1.72 -13.21
N MET A 9 -8.37 -1.74 -12.93
CA MET A 9 -7.50 -2.85 -13.27
C MET A 9 -7.90 -4.12 -12.51
N LEU A 10 -8.08 -4.03 -11.19
CA LEU A 10 -8.55 -5.16 -10.40
C LEU A 10 -9.95 -5.65 -10.81
N ALA A 11 -10.84 -4.75 -11.25
CA ALA A 11 -12.15 -5.14 -11.76
C ALA A 11 -12.08 -5.80 -13.14
N ALA A 12 -11.25 -5.30 -14.04
CA ALA A 12 -11.04 -5.87 -15.38
C ALA A 12 -10.54 -7.33 -15.31
N PHE A 13 -9.69 -7.64 -14.34
CA PHE A 13 -9.18 -9.00 -14.08
C PHE A 13 -10.06 -9.80 -13.11
N GLY A 14 -11.20 -9.24 -12.70
CA GLY A 14 -12.24 -9.91 -11.92
C GLY A 14 -11.97 -10.09 -10.43
N PHE A 15 -10.93 -9.46 -9.90
CA PHE A 15 -10.63 -9.46 -8.47
C PHE A 15 -11.54 -8.52 -7.68
N LEU A 16 -12.14 -7.52 -8.34
CA LEU A 16 -13.22 -6.70 -7.81
C LEU A 16 -14.49 -6.84 -8.69
N PRO A 17 -15.67 -7.15 -8.13
CA PRO A 17 -16.91 -7.03 -8.86
C PRO A 17 -17.11 -5.65 -9.51
N PHE A 18 -17.52 -5.70 -10.76
CA PHE A 18 -18.08 -4.55 -11.46
C PHE A 18 -19.30 -4.01 -10.71
N SER A 19 -19.46 -2.68 -10.73
CA SER A 19 -20.66 -2.01 -10.21
C SER A 19 -21.88 -2.21 -11.13
N THR A 20 -22.00 -3.37 -11.77
CA THR A 20 -23.09 -3.70 -12.69
C THR A 20 -24.10 -4.59 -11.98
N LYS A 21 -25.38 -4.39 -12.30
CA LYS A 21 -26.48 -5.28 -11.89
C LYS A 21 -26.56 -6.55 -12.75
N ASN A 22 -25.78 -6.63 -13.83
CA ASN A 22 -25.83 -7.72 -14.79
C ASN A 22 -25.15 -9.00 -14.24
N PRO A 23 -25.88 -10.12 -14.05
CA PRO A 23 -25.33 -11.35 -13.49
C PRO A 23 -24.29 -12.01 -14.41
N ILE A 24 -24.41 -11.86 -15.73
CA ILE A 24 -23.48 -12.46 -16.72
C ILE A 24 -22.09 -11.83 -16.59
N LEU A 25 -22.02 -10.50 -16.47
CA LEU A 25 -20.75 -9.79 -16.27
C LEU A 25 -20.06 -10.19 -14.96
N ARG A 26 -20.83 -10.49 -13.91
CA ARG A 26 -20.29 -11.00 -12.64
C ARG A 26 -19.72 -12.41 -12.79
N LEU A 27 -20.42 -13.28 -13.53
CA LEU A 27 -19.93 -14.62 -13.81
C LEU A 27 -18.64 -14.58 -14.64
N LEU A 28 -18.63 -13.81 -15.74
CA LEU A 28 -17.45 -13.62 -16.59
C LEU A 28 -16.26 -13.08 -15.81
N SER A 29 -16.48 -12.09 -14.95
CA SER A 29 -15.47 -11.54 -14.04
C SER A 29 -14.90 -12.63 -13.11
N GLY A 30 -15.74 -13.49 -12.53
CA GLY A 30 -15.30 -14.62 -11.71
C GLY A 30 -14.48 -15.66 -12.50
N LEU A 31 -14.86 -15.95 -13.75
CA LEU A 31 -14.12 -16.86 -14.62
C LEU A 31 -12.74 -16.30 -14.98
N VAL A 32 -12.64 -15.01 -15.32
CA VAL A 32 -11.36 -14.34 -15.58
C VAL A 32 -10.46 -14.42 -14.34
N CYS A 33 -10.98 -14.08 -13.16
CA CYS A 33 -10.22 -14.18 -11.92
C CYS A 33 -9.71 -15.60 -11.67
N THR A 34 -10.57 -16.60 -11.84
CA THR A 34 -10.20 -18.02 -11.68
C THR A 34 -9.13 -18.43 -12.69
N PHE A 35 -9.26 -18.01 -13.95
CA PHE A 35 -8.27 -18.27 -14.99
C PHE A 35 -6.90 -17.70 -14.63
N TYR A 36 -6.83 -16.46 -14.13
CA TYR A 36 -5.56 -15.86 -13.69
C TYR A 36 -4.97 -16.57 -12.47
N MET A 37 -5.80 -16.96 -11.50
CA MET A 37 -5.32 -17.68 -10.31
C MET A 37 -4.81 -19.09 -10.64
N VAL A 38 -5.53 -19.85 -11.47
CA VAL A 38 -5.11 -21.20 -11.91
C VAL A 38 -3.89 -21.11 -12.82
N GLY A 39 -3.89 -20.20 -13.78
CA GLY A 39 -2.74 -19.94 -14.65
C GLY A 39 -1.51 -19.54 -13.85
N ALA A 40 -1.70 -18.78 -12.76
CA ALA A 40 -0.62 -18.45 -11.86
C ALA A 40 -0.09 -19.65 -11.07
N THR A 41 -0.97 -20.50 -10.55
CA THR A 41 -0.53 -21.73 -9.87
C THR A 41 0.26 -22.65 -10.82
N ALA A 42 -0.23 -22.83 -12.05
CA ALA A 42 0.48 -23.61 -13.07
C ALA A 42 1.83 -22.97 -13.44
N GLY A 43 1.88 -21.65 -13.61
CA GLY A 43 3.11 -20.91 -13.88
C GLY A 43 4.14 -21.02 -12.76
N PHE A 44 3.69 -20.96 -11.50
CA PHE A 44 4.55 -21.16 -10.34
C PHE A 44 5.18 -22.57 -10.31
N VAL A 45 4.38 -23.61 -10.61
CA VAL A 45 4.89 -24.99 -10.70
C VAL A 45 5.95 -25.11 -11.78
N VAL A 46 5.69 -24.54 -12.96
CA VAL A 46 6.65 -24.50 -14.07
C VAL A 46 7.97 -23.84 -13.65
N LEU A 47 7.89 -22.64 -13.06
CA LEU A 47 9.08 -21.91 -12.62
C LEU A 47 9.82 -22.65 -11.50
N SER A 48 9.09 -23.28 -10.57
CA SER A 48 9.69 -24.08 -9.50
C SER A 48 10.46 -25.29 -10.04
N ILE A 49 9.92 -25.98 -11.05
CA ILE A 49 10.60 -27.10 -11.71
C ILE A 49 11.90 -26.61 -12.38
N ILE A 50 11.86 -25.46 -13.07
CA ILE A 50 13.05 -24.86 -13.69
C ILE A 50 14.10 -24.54 -12.63
N VAL A 51 13.73 -23.87 -11.54
CA VAL A 51 14.63 -23.51 -10.43
C VAL A 51 15.25 -24.76 -9.80
N VAL A 52 14.44 -25.78 -9.49
CA VAL A 52 14.94 -27.04 -8.89
C VAL A 52 15.91 -27.74 -9.82
N SER A 53 15.59 -27.79 -11.12
CA SER A 53 16.49 -28.37 -12.13
C SER A 53 17.82 -27.62 -12.20
N ASP A 54 17.79 -26.28 -12.16
CA ASP A 54 19.00 -25.47 -12.26
C ASP A 54 19.85 -25.56 -10.99
N MET A 55 19.21 -25.61 -9.82
CA MET A 55 19.87 -25.88 -8.54
C MET A 55 20.56 -27.25 -8.51
N LEU A 56 19.91 -28.30 -9.01
CA LEU A 56 20.50 -29.64 -9.10
C LEU A 56 21.74 -29.64 -10.00
N ASN A 57 21.67 -28.97 -11.15
CA ASN A 57 22.81 -28.85 -12.07
C ASN A 57 23.96 -28.04 -11.44
N THR A 58 23.66 -26.92 -10.79
CA THR A 58 24.66 -26.06 -10.14
C THR A 58 25.32 -26.75 -8.94
N ALA A 59 24.56 -27.51 -8.13
CA ALA A 59 25.08 -28.28 -7.01
C ALA A 59 26.10 -29.34 -7.45
N THR A 60 25.93 -29.92 -8.65
CA THR A 60 26.89 -30.86 -9.21
C THR A 60 28.20 -30.21 -9.69
N ALA A 61 28.21 -28.90 -9.94
CA ALA A 61 29.34 -28.16 -10.50
C ALA A 61 30.40 -27.66 -9.49
N ARG A 62 30.21 -27.87 -8.17
CA ARG A 62 31.21 -27.66 -7.08
C ARG A 62 31.99 -26.32 -7.10
N GLN A 63 31.39 -25.21 -7.52
CA GLN A 63 32.02 -23.88 -7.40
C GLN A 63 31.10 -22.90 -6.66
N GLY A 64 31.46 -22.54 -5.43
CA GLY A 64 30.83 -21.44 -4.67
C GLY A 64 30.25 -21.80 -3.29
N ASN A 65 29.93 -20.77 -2.51
CA ASN A 65 29.22 -20.90 -1.23
C ASN A 65 27.76 -21.32 -1.50
N SER A 66 27.42 -22.58 -1.23
CA SER A 66 26.10 -23.17 -1.51
C SER A 66 24.95 -22.43 -0.83
N PHE A 67 25.19 -21.80 0.33
CA PHE A 67 24.19 -20.98 1.00
C PHE A 67 23.88 -19.70 0.22
N LEU A 68 24.90 -19.01 -0.29
CA LEU A 68 24.73 -17.80 -1.10
C LEU A 68 24.01 -18.11 -2.42
N GLN A 69 24.33 -19.25 -3.04
CA GLN A 69 23.62 -19.74 -4.23
C GLN A 69 22.15 -20.08 -3.94
N LEU A 70 21.84 -20.71 -2.81
CA LEU A 70 20.45 -20.95 -2.40
C LEU A 70 19.70 -19.63 -2.23
N LEU A 71 20.32 -18.63 -1.58
CA LEU A 71 19.71 -17.32 -1.39
C LEU A 71 19.45 -16.60 -2.72
N SER A 72 20.33 -16.73 -3.72
CA SER A 72 20.14 -16.08 -5.02
C SER A 72 18.93 -16.58 -5.81
N TRP A 73 18.36 -17.73 -5.43
CA TRP A 73 17.12 -18.27 -6.03
C TRP A 73 15.84 -17.78 -5.36
N ILE A 74 15.94 -17.24 -4.14
CA ILE A 74 14.78 -16.73 -3.40
C ILE A 74 13.97 -15.70 -4.20
N PRO A 75 14.56 -14.74 -4.94
CA PRO A 75 13.76 -13.74 -5.63
C PRO A 75 12.84 -14.34 -6.69
N VAL A 76 13.31 -15.34 -7.45
CA VAL A 76 12.53 -15.99 -8.51
C VAL A 76 11.20 -16.53 -7.97
N SER A 77 11.25 -17.19 -6.81
CA SER A 77 10.04 -17.71 -6.15
C SER A 77 9.31 -16.65 -5.33
N GLY A 78 10.05 -15.77 -4.66
CA GLY A 78 9.53 -14.78 -3.72
C GLY A 78 8.64 -13.74 -4.38
N VAL A 79 9.03 -13.23 -5.55
CA VAL A 79 8.22 -12.25 -6.30
C VAL A 79 6.88 -12.86 -6.72
N TYR A 80 6.92 -14.14 -7.12
CA TYR A 80 5.73 -14.88 -7.53
C TYR A 80 4.80 -15.15 -6.34
N ILE A 81 5.34 -15.73 -5.28
CA ILE A 81 4.60 -16.09 -4.05
C ILE A 81 3.96 -14.83 -3.45
N ARG A 82 4.68 -13.71 -3.43
CA ARG A 82 4.15 -12.40 -3.00
C ARG A 82 2.90 -12.02 -3.77
N ALA A 83 2.98 -12.01 -5.09
CA ALA A 83 1.85 -11.63 -5.91
C ALA A 83 0.64 -12.54 -5.65
N PHE A 84 0.87 -13.86 -5.61
CA PHE A 84 -0.17 -14.85 -5.39
C PHE A 84 -0.85 -14.72 -4.02
N ILE A 85 -0.05 -14.63 -2.93
CA ILE A 85 -0.57 -14.50 -1.57
C ILE A 85 -1.39 -13.22 -1.42
N ILE A 86 -0.89 -12.08 -1.92
CA ILE A 86 -1.61 -10.80 -1.85
C ILE A 86 -2.97 -10.91 -2.55
N MET A 87 -3.03 -11.53 -3.73
CA MET A 87 -4.27 -11.68 -4.48
C MET A 87 -5.26 -12.62 -3.77
N ILE A 88 -4.79 -13.73 -3.16
CA ILE A 88 -5.65 -14.61 -2.33
C ILE A 88 -6.23 -13.84 -1.14
N MET A 89 -5.39 -13.08 -0.44
CA MET A 89 -5.82 -12.30 0.72
C MET A 89 -6.83 -11.22 0.33
N LEU A 90 -6.63 -10.57 -0.82
CA LEU A 90 -7.61 -9.64 -1.38
C LEU A 90 -8.95 -10.33 -1.64
N LEU A 91 -8.95 -11.51 -2.26
CA LEU A 91 -10.17 -12.28 -2.52
C LEU A 91 -10.90 -12.64 -1.22
N ALA A 92 -10.17 -13.06 -0.19
CA ALA A 92 -10.72 -13.34 1.13
C ALA A 92 -11.31 -12.08 1.79
N LYS A 93 -10.71 -10.90 1.58
CA LYS A 93 -11.14 -9.62 2.14
C LYS A 93 -12.06 -8.81 1.23
N ARG A 94 -12.48 -9.36 0.09
CA ARG A 94 -13.22 -8.63 -0.95
C ARG A 94 -14.47 -7.96 -0.40
N LYS A 95 -15.28 -8.67 0.40
CA LYS A 95 -16.51 -8.12 1.01
C LYS A 95 -16.20 -6.95 1.94
N THR A 96 -15.19 -7.08 2.80
CA THR A 96 -14.76 -6.02 3.72
C THR A 96 -14.25 -4.81 2.97
N LEU A 97 -13.53 -5.01 1.86
CA LEU A 97 -13.07 -3.91 1.01
C LEU A 97 -14.23 -3.12 0.38
N TYR A 98 -15.33 -3.80 -0.02
CA TYR A 98 -16.54 -3.09 -0.48
C TYR A 98 -17.13 -2.21 0.60
N PHE A 99 -17.27 -2.75 1.81
CA PHE A 99 -17.77 -1.98 2.94
C PHE A 99 -16.86 -0.78 3.25
N LEU A 100 -15.55 -0.98 3.22
CA LEU A 100 -14.57 0.09 3.42
C LEU A 100 -14.71 1.21 2.36
N CYS A 101 -14.94 0.86 1.10
CA CYS A 101 -15.16 1.84 0.04
C CYS A 101 -16.42 2.69 0.28
N ASP A 102 -17.51 2.05 0.72
CA ASP A 102 -18.78 2.72 1.04
C ASP A 102 -18.63 3.62 2.27
N GLU A 103 -17.98 3.11 3.33
CA GLU A 103 -17.70 3.87 4.55
C GLU A 103 -16.80 5.08 4.28
N THR A 104 -15.82 4.94 3.37
CA THR A 104 -15.00 6.07 2.92
C THR A 104 -15.85 7.19 2.34
N LEU A 105 -16.83 6.86 1.50
CA LEU A 105 -17.70 7.86 0.89
C LEU A 105 -18.56 8.56 1.94
N ARG A 106 -19.11 7.80 2.91
CA ARG A 106 -19.87 8.36 4.04
C ARG A 106 -19.01 9.32 4.87
N MET A 107 -17.81 8.89 5.27
CA MET A 107 -16.89 9.68 6.07
C MET A 107 -16.45 10.97 5.37
N VAL A 108 -16.14 10.88 4.08
CA VAL A 108 -15.76 12.03 3.27
C VAL A 108 -16.91 13.04 3.17
N ASN A 109 -18.13 12.59 2.86
CA ASN A 109 -19.30 13.48 2.75
C ASN A 109 -19.65 14.14 4.09
N ARG A 110 -19.42 13.44 5.20
CA ARG A 110 -19.69 13.94 6.55
C ARG A 110 -18.67 14.98 7.00
N LEU A 111 -17.38 14.75 6.78
CA LEU A 111 -16.30 15.62 7.26
C LEU A 111 -15.94 16.76 6.29
N ILE A 112 -16.36 16.66 5.03
CA ILE A 112 -16.17 17.69 4.01
C ILE A 112 -17.54 18.00 3.38
N PRO A 113 -18.41 18.75 4.08
CA PRO A 113 -19.78 19.00 3.63
C PRO A 113 -19.84 20.00 2.46
N HIS A 114 -18.80 20.83 2.26
CA HIS A 114 -18.77 21.82 1.20
C HIS A 114 -18.43 21.15 -0.13
N ARG A 115 -19.35 21.27 -1.10
CA ARG A 115 -19.29 20.55 -2.39
C ARG A 115 -18.04 20.88 -3.21
N GLU A 116 -17.60 22.13 -3.19
CA GLU A 116 -16.43 22.61 -3.94
C GLU A 116 -15.11 22.06 -3.36
N ASP A 117 -14.97 22.11 -2.04
CA ASP A 117 -13.87 21.49 -1.29
C ASP A 117 -13.83 19.97 -1.55
N LEU A 118 -14.98 19.32 -1.44
CA LEU A 118 -15.14 17.89 -1.66
C LEU A 118 -14.68 17.48 -3.06
N GLN A 119 -15.13 18.19 -4.09
CA GLN A 119 -14.73 17.93 -5.47
C GLN A 119 -13.21 18.10 -5.66
N THR A 120 -12.63 19.14 -5.09
CA THR A 120 -11.18 19.40 -5.15
C THR A 120 -10.37 18.27 -4.52
N HIS A 121 -10.77 17.82 -3.32
CA HIS A 121 -10.14 16.69 -2.63
C HIS A 121 -10.29 15.39 -3.42
N GLN A 122 -11.48 15.10 -3.95
CA GLN A 122 -11.74 13.90 -4.75
C GLN A 122 -10.89 13.87 -6.02
N VAL A 123 -10.82 14.97 -6.77
CA VAL A 123 -9.98 15.07 -7.98
C VAL A 123 -8.52 14.84 -7.64
N ARG A 124 -8.03 15.42 -6.54
CA ARG A 124 -6.65 15.24 -6.07
C ARG A 124 -6.35 13.77 -5.74
N TRP A 125 -7.22 13.11 -4.98
CA TRP A 125 -7.03 11.70 -4.63
C TRP A 125 -7.13 10.79 -5.84
N GLN A 126 -8.03 11.07 -6.78
CA GLN A 126 -8.15 10.32 -8.04
C GLN A 126 -6.88 10.47 -8.90
N ARG A 127 -6.36 11.69 -9.07
CA ARG A 127 -5.11 11.94 -9.79
C ARG A 127 -3.94 11.20 -9.15
N MET A 128 -3.81 11.26 -7.83
CA MET A 128 -2.78 10.54 -7.08
C MET A 128 -2.90 9.02 -7.25
N ALA A 129 -4.11 8.46 -7.13
CA ALA A 129 -4.37 7.04 -7.31
C ALA A 129 -4.02 6.58 -8.74
N ASN A 130 -4.39 7.37 -9.75
CA ASN A 130 -4.10 7.06 -11.15
C ASN A 130 -2.61 7.14 -11.45
N LEU A 131 -1.95 8.23 -11.03
CA LEU A 131 -0.51 8.42 -11.23
C LEU A 131 0.28 7.27 -10.58
N LEU A 132 0.00 6.97 -9.31
CA LEU A 132 0.70 5.93 -8.58
C LEU A 132 0.40 4.53 -9.14
N GLY A 133 -0.85 4.28 -9.54
CA GLY A 133 -1.24 3.03 -10.18
C GLY A 133 -0.54 2.80 -11.53
N ILE A 134 -0.48 3.82 -12.38
CA ILE A 134 0.21 3.76 -13.68
C ILE A 134 1.73 3.64 -13.47
N ALA A 135 2.31 4.47 -12.59
CA ALA A 135 3.75 4.46 -12.33
C ALA A 135 4.22 3.11 -11.78
N THR A 136 3.43 2.44 -10.94
CA THR A 136 3.77 1.11 -10.41
C THR A 136 3.73 0.02 -11.49
N VAL A 137 2.76 0.08 -12.41
CA VAL A 137 2.71 -0.84 -13.57
C VAL A 137 3.89 -0.60 -14.51
N LEU A 138 4.12 0.66 -14.92
CA LEU A 138 5.24 1.01 -15.80
C LEU A 138 6.59 0.67 -15.17
N GLY A 139 6.76 0.98 -13.89
CA GLY A 139 7.97 0.65 -13.14
C GLY A 139 8.23 -0.87 -13.13
N HIS A 140 7.19 -1.68 -12.93
CA HIS A 140 7.35 -3.14 -12.98
C HIS A 140 7.62 -3.67 -14.38
N ILE A 141 6.99 -3.10 -15.42
CA ILE A 141 7.30 -3.46 -16.82
C ILE A 141 8.75 -3.14 -17.14
N VAL A 142 9.24 -1.95 -16.77
CA VAL A 142 10.65 -1.56 -16.95
C VAL A 142 11.55 -2.52 -16.19
N TRP A 143 11.24 -2.82 -14.93
CA TRP A 143 11.99 -3.79 -14.12
C TRP A 143 12.03 -5.17 -14.79
N TYR A 144 10.91 -5.69 -15.29
CA TYR A 144 10.85 -6.98 -15.98
C TYR A 144 11.68 -6.97 -17.28
N LEU A 145 11.64 -5.85 -18.03
CA LEU A 145 12.46 -5.68 -19.22
C LEU A 145 13.97 -5.65 -18.90
N THR A 146 14.37 -5.28 -17.68
CA THR A 146 15.79 -5.27 -17.30
C THR A 146 16.42 -6.65 -17.28
N ASP A 147 15.62 -7.71 -17.10
CA ASP A 147 16.07 -9.11 -17.17
C ASP A 147 16.58 -9.47 -18.59
N TYR A 148 16.12 -8.74 -19.61
CA TYR A 148 16.50 -8.93 -21.01
C TYR A 148 17.61 -7.99 -21.47
N ILE A 149 18.20 -7.18 -20.59
CA ILE A 149 19.30 -6.26 -20.94
C ILE A 149 20.51 -7.02 -21.50
N GLY A 150 20.75 -8.26 -21.06
CA GLY A 150 21.83 -9.11 -21.57
C GLY A 150 21.71 -9.48 -23.04
N LEU A 151 20.50 -9.38 -23.63
CA LEU A 151 20.30 -9.57 -25.07
C LEU A 151 20.76 -8.35 -25.90
N VAL A 152 20.89 -7.19 -25.26
CA VAL A 152 21.20 -5.90 -25.92
C VAL A 152 22.62 -5.44 -25.61
N LEU A 153 23.15 -5.76 -24.43
CA LEU A 153 24.54 -5.51 -24.10
C LEU A 153 25.42 -6.56 -24.78
N PRO A 154 26.33 -6.17 -25.70
CA PRO A 154 27.33 -7.11 -26.19
C PRO A 154 28.12 -7.62 -24.98
N SER A 155 28.20 -8.94 -24.84
CA SER A 155 29.11 -9.57 -23.89
C SER A 155 30.51 -9.08 -24.24
N SER A 156 31.03 -8.12 -23.48
CA SER A 156 32.40 -7.66 -23.64
C SER A 156 33.30 -8.78 -23.15
N SER A 157 33.61 -9.73 -24.02
CA SER A 157 34.65 -10.72 -23.85
C SER A 157 35.99 -9.99 -23.90
N VAL A 158 36.36 -9.35 -22.81
CA VAL A 158 37.75 -8.98 -22.55
C VAL A 158 38.35 -10.16 -21.80
N ASP A 159 38.67 -11.22 -22.54
CA ASP A 159 39.76 -12.13 -22.20
C ASP A 159 40.22 -12.85 -23.48
N ASN A 160 41.17 -12.22 -24.14
CA ASN A 160 42.12 -12.92 -24.99
C ASN A 160 42.95 -13.84 -24.09
N ASN A 161 42.56 -15.10 -23.94
CA ASN A 161 43.45 -16.27 -24.06
C ASN A 161 42.84 -17.54 -23.47
N LYS A 162 43.05 -18.62 -24.23
CA LYS A 162 42.87 -20.06 -23.94
C LYS A 162 41.49 -20.64 -24.24
N HIS A 163 41.46 -21.28 -25.40
CA HIS A 163 40.80 -22.56 -25.68
C HIS A 163 40.23 -23.25 -24.43
N ALA A 164 38.95 -23.04 -24.21
CA ALA A 164 38.01 -24.12 -24.00
C ALA A 164 36.77 -23.72 -24.79
N GLU A 165 36.62 -24.29 -25.98
CA GLU A 165 35.31 -24.45 -26.58
C GLU A 165 34.52 -25.39 -25.67
N THR A 166 34.05 -24.87 -24.53
CA THR A 166 32.77 -25.31 -24.01
C THR A 166 31.74 -24.72 -24.95
N HIS A 167 31.58 -25.39 -26.09
CA HIS A 167 30.32 -25.49 -26.80
C HIS A 167 29.32 -26.11 -25.80
N VAL A 168 28.92 -25.33 -24.78
CA VAL A 168 27.67 -25.58 -24.09
C VAL A 168 26.65 -25.32 -25.18
N ASN A 169 26.26 -26.37 -25.88
CA ASN A 169 25.13 -26.32 -26.77
C ASN A 169 23.97 -25.74 -25.95
N GLU A 170 23.71 -24.45 -26.13
CA GLU A 170 22.49 -23.77 -25.68
C GLU A 170 21.23 -24.46 -26.27
N THR A 171 21.42 -25.35 -27.23
CA THR A 171 20.42 -26.22 -27.85
C THR A 171 20.23 -27.58 -27.15
N THR A 172 21.07 -28.00 -26.18
CA THR A 172 21.02 -29.36 -25.57
C THR A 172 20.67 -29.41 -24.08
N GLN A 173 20.43 -28.27 -23.41
CA GLN A 173 19.45 -28.30 -22.31
C GLN A 173 18.09 -28.34 -22.98
N GLN A 174 17.65 -29.55 -23.37
CA GLN A 174 16.27 -29.82 -23.71
C GLN A 174 15.41 -29.17 -22.63
N LEU A 175 14.84 -28.02 -22.98
CA LEU A 175 13.94 -27.26 -22.14
C LEU A 175 12.85 -28.26 -21.69
N LEU A 176 12.97 -28.74 -20.45
CA LEU A 176 12.01 -29.67 -19.83
C LEU A 176 10.57 -29.13 -19.96
N VAL A 177 10.47 -27.80 -20.12
CA VAL A 177 9.25 -27.05 -20.39
C VAL A 177 9.37 -26.30 -21.72
N PRO A 178 8.45 -26.47 -22.69
CA PRO A 178 8.48 -25.76 -23.96
C PRO A 178 8.49 -24.23 -23.82
N LEU A 179 9.22 -23.52 -24.68
CA LEU A 179 9.36 -22.05 -24.64
C LEU A 179 8.01 -21.30 -24.61
N LYS A 180 7.00 -21.80 -25.34
CA LYS A 180 5.63 -21.23 -25.33
C LYS A 180 5.00 -21.27 -23.94
N VAL A 181 5.25 -22.33 -23.17
CA VAL A 181 4.74 -22.49 -21.80
C VAL A 181 5.44 -21.53 -20.85
N ILE A 182 6.74 -21.29 -21.04
CA ILE A 182 7.50 -20.30 -20.27
C ILE A 182 6.94 -18.89 -20.51
N TRP A 183 6.75 -18.48 -21.78
CA TRP A 183 6.16 -17.18 -22.08
C TRP A 183 4.75 -17.01 -21.51
N ALA A 184 3.93 -18.06 -21.59
CA ALA A 184 2.61 -18.06 -20.95
C ALA A 184 2.73 -17.87 -19.43
N ALA A 185 3.58 -18.64 -18.76
CA ALA A 185 3.83 -18.53 -17.32
C ALA A 185 4.32 -17.12 -16.91
N SER A 186 5.25 -16.54 -17.68
CA SER A 186 5.74 -15.18 -17.48
C SER A 186 4.64 -14.12 -17.62
N SER A 187 3.69 -14.30 -18.55
CA SER A 187 2.57 -13.36 -18.70
C SER A 187 1.66 -13.33 -17.47
N PHE A 188 1.38 -14.50 -16.87
CA PHE A 188 0.63 -14.60 -15.63
C PHE A 188 1.40 -14.01 -14.46
N TYR A 189 2.70 -14.27 -14.38
CA TYR A 189 3.59 -13.70 -13.36
C TYR A 189 3.55 -12.17 -13.35
N VAL A 190 3.84 -11.54 -14.49
CA VAL A 190 3.86 -10.07 -14.63
C VAL A 190 2.47 -9.48 -14.34
N SER A 191 1.41 -10.13 -14.84
CA SER A 191 0.04 -9.68 -14.62
C SER A 191 -0.34 -9.72 -13.14
N LEU A 192 -0.09 -10.85 -12.46
CA LEU A 192 -0.40 -10.99 -11.04
C LEU A 192 0.41 -10.01 -10.19
N PHE A 193 1.69 -9.82 -10.49
CA PHE A 193 2.50 -8.87 -9.75
C PHE A 193 1.96 -7.46 -9.89
N CYS A 194 1.67 -7.01 -11.13
CA CYS A 194 1.05 -5.71 -11.38
C CYS A 194 -0.26 -5.54 -10.60
N LEU A 195 -1.13 -6.55 -10.60
CA LEU A 195 -2.40 -6.53 -9.86
C LEU A 195 -2.17 -6.48 -8.34
N SER A 196 -1.25 -7.27 -7.81
CA SER A 196 -0.90 -7.26 -6.39
C SER A 196 -0.39 -5.88 -5.96
N GLN A 197 0.37 -5.21 -6.82
CA GLN A 197 0.86 -3.87 -6.57
C GLN A 197 -0.29 -2.84 -6.54
N GLN A 198 -1.33 -3.01 -7.37
CA GLN A 198 -2.53 -2.16 -7.31
C GLN A 198 -3.27 -2.28 -5.97
N VAL A 199 -3.22 -3.43 -5.30
CA VAL A 199 -3.78 -3.60 -3.95
C VAL A 199 -3.03 -2.74 -2.94
N ILE A 200 -1.69 -2.73 -3.01
CA ILE A 200 -0.84 -1.88 -2.16
C ILE A 200 -1.12 -0.40 -2.44
N VAL A 201 -1.24 -0.01 -3.72
CA VAL A 201 -1.59 1.36 -4.12
C VAL A 201 -2.95 1.78 -3.55
N MET A 202 -3.96 0.90 -3.58
CA MET A 202 -5.26 1.20 -2.97
C MET A 202 -5.14 1.50 -1.47
N ASN A 203 -4.32 0.74 -0.73
CA ASN A 203 -4.07 1.01 0.68
C ASN A 203 -3.44 2.40 0.89
N VAL A 204 -2.44 2.77 0.08
CA VAL A 204 -1.81 4.11 0.14
C VAL A 204 -2.85 5.22 -0.09
N VAL A 205 -3.78 5.02 -1.02
CA VAL A 205 -4.86 5.97 -1.29
C VAL A 205 -5.80 6.09 -0.09
N PHE A 206 -6.20 4.99 0.53
CA PHE A 206 -7.01 5.03 1.77
C PHE A 206 -6.30 5.76 2.90
N ALA A 207 -5.00 5.50 3.11
CA ALA A 207 -4.21 6.20 4.11
C ALA A 207 -4.15 7.71 3.83
N ALA A 208 -3.95 8.11 2.57
CA ALA A 208 -3.94 9.52 2.18
C ALA A 208 -5.32 10.20 2.37
N ILE A 209 -6.42 9.50 2.12
CA ILE A 209 -7.78 9.98 2.41
C ILE A 209 -7.94 10.17 3.92
N LEU A 210 -7.66 9.14 4.73
CA LEU A 210 -7.73 9.21 6.19
C LEU A 210 -6.91 10.38 6.74
N ARG A 211 -5.67 10.57 6.25
CA ARG A 211 -4.82 11.71 6.62
C ARG A 211 -5.47 13.05 6.32
N SER A 212 -6.06 13.18 5.13
CA SER A 212 -6.74 14.41 4.73
C SER A 212 -7.97 14.69 5.59
N LEU A 213 -8.71 13.65 5.98
CA LEU A 213 -9.88 13.77 6.86
C LEU A 213 -9.45 14.18 8.28
N ILE A 214 -8.39 13.59 8.82
CA ILE A 214 -7.80 13.97 10.11
C ILE A 214 -7.38 15.44 10.10
N ARG A 215 -6.66 15.88 9.06
CA ARG A 215 -6.23 17.28 8.95
C ARG A 215 -7.41 18.25 8.88
N LYS A 216 -8.46 17.92 8.12
CA LYS A 216 -9.67 18.74 8.05
C LYS A 216 -10.38 18.79 9.41
N HIS A 217 -10.51 17.65 10.09
CA HIS A 217 -11.08 17.58 11.43
C HIS A 217 -10.29 18.42 12.43
N ASN A 218 -8.96 18.30 12.44
CA ASN A 218 -8.10 19.08 13.33
C ASN A 218 -8.18 20.59 13.01
N ALA A 219 -8.27 20.99 11.74
CA ALA A 219 -8.42 22.40 11.38
C ALA A 219 -9.74 23.00 11.89
N VAL A 220 -10.85 22.25 11.81
CA VAL A 220 -12.14 22.68 12.37
C VAL A 220 -12.05 22.80 13.89
N LEU A 221 -11.39 21.86 14.56
CA LEU A 221 -11.19 21.91 16.00
C LEU A 221 -10.37 23.13 16.42
N MET A 222 -9.25 23.41 15.74
CA MET A 222 -8.41 24.56 16.07
C MET A 222 -9.18 25.87 15.85
N ALA A 223 -9.97 25.98 14.78
CA ALA A 223 -10.83 27.15 14.56
C ALA A 223 -11.88 27.34 15.67
N MET A 224 -12.43 26.23 16.22
CA MET A 224 -13.34 26.29 17.38
C MET A 224 -12.60 26.80 18.63
N LEU A 225 -11.39 26.29 18.90
CA LEU A 225 -10.55 26.69 20.04
C LEU A 225 -10.10 28.17 19.94
N ASP A 226 -9.70 28.62 18.76
CA ASP A 226 -9.31 30.02 18.52
C ASP A 226 -10.52 30.96 18.71
N GLY A 227 -11.71 30.55 18.29
CA GLY A 227 -12.95 31.30 18.51
C GLY A 227 -13.32 31.42 19.99
N LEU A 228 -13.02 30.38 20.79
CA LEU A 228 -13.18 30.37 22.24
C LEU A 228 -12.23 31.35 22.95
N GLU A 229 -10.95 31.34 22.58
CA GLU A 229 -9.95 32.25 23.16
C GLU A 229 -10.16 33.71 22.73
N GLY A 230 -10.55 33.93 21.46
CA GLY A 230 -10.87 35.25 20.92
C GLY A 230 -12.11 35.89 21.57
N GLY A 231 -13.18 35.10 21.76
CA GLY A 231 -14.40 35.56 22.44
C GLY A 231 -14.18 35.90 23.91
N HIS A 232 -13.25 35.23 24.58
CA HIS A 232 -12.88 35.53 25.97
C HIS A 232 -12.06 36.83 26.10
N ARG A 233 -11.30 37.21 25.06
CA ARG A 233 -10.48 38.43 25.03
C ARG A 233 -11.25 39.70 24.68
N GLU A 234 -12.30 39.61 23.87
CA GLU A 234 -13.14 40.77 23.54
C GLU A 234 -14.18 41.09 24.61
N THR A 235 -14.67 40.07 25.33
CA THR A 235 -15.59 40.27 26.46
C THR A 235 -14.92 40.92 27.67
N ASP A 236 -13.61 40.81 27.83
CA ASP A 236 -12.90 41.46 28.95
C ASP A 236 -12.71 42.98 28.80
N LYS A 237 -13.09 43.57 27.65
CA LYS A 237 -12.93 45.02 27.39
C LYS A 237 -14.24 45.78 27.13
N LYS A 238 -15.37 45.10 26.94
CA LYS A 238 -16.70 45.71 26.76
C LYS A 238 -17.80 44.79 27.30
N VAL A 239 -18.00 44.78 28.62
CA VAL A 239 -19.19 44.19 29.23
C VAL A 239 -19.88 45.28 30.02
N ASP A 240 -20.86 45.91 29.38
CA ASP A 240 -22.07 46.36 30.08
C ASP A 240 -23.30 46.47 29.15
N GLU A 241 -23.16 46.45 27.83
CA GLU A 241 -24.32 46.53 26.94
C GLU A 241 -24.25 45.48 25.83
N PHE A 242 -24.81 44.30 26.14
CA PHE A 242 -25.41 43.24 25.31
C PHE A 242 -25.03 41.85 25.85
N ARG A 243 -25.69 41.43 26.93
CA ARG A 243 -25.73 40.02 27.33
C ARG A 243 -26.54 39.25 26.29
N VAL A 244 -25.90 38.86 25.19
CA VAL A 244 -26.30 37.63 24.48
C VAL A 244 -26.24 36.52 25.53
N PRO A 245 -27.23 35.62 25.67
CA PRO A 245 -27.24 34.67 26.77
C PRO A 245 -26.02 33.74 26.65
N ASP A 246 -25.09 33.92 27.58
CA ASP A 246 -23.89 33.11 27.79
C ASP A 246 -24.21 31.59 27.75
N ALA A 247 -25.43 31.22 28.19
CA ALA A 247 -25.96 29.87 28.11
C ALA A 247 -26.14 29.32 26.69
N THR A 248 -26.61 30.12 25.72
CA THR A 248 -26.86 29.67 24.34
C THR A 248 -25.57 29.44 23.58
N VAL A 249 -24.59 30.35 23.73
CA VAL A 249 -23.25 30.21 23.13
C VAL A 249 -22.54 28.98 23.71
N ARG A 250 -22.61 28.80 25.03
CA ARG A 250 -22.05 27.62 25.70
C ARG A 250 -22.71 26.32 25.27
N LEU A 251 -24.03 26.30 25.05
CA LEU A 251 -24.75 25.12 24.57
C LEU A 251 -24.33 24.73 23.14
N ILE A 252 -24.25 25.71 22.23
CA ILE A 252 -23.77 25.52 20.85
C ILE A 252 -22.35 24.95 20.86
N LEU A 253 -21.49 25.46 21.76
CA LEU A 253 -20.12 25.01 21.87
C LEU A 253 -20.00 23.57 22.41
N ILE A 254 -20.84 23.19 23.38
CA ILE A 254 -20.93 21.82 23.89
C ILE A 254 -21.37 20.88 22.77
N GLU A 255 -22.35 21.27 21.96
CA GLU A 255 -22.85 20.49 20.83
C GLU A 255 -21.78 20.31 19.73
N GLN A 256 -21.03 21.39 19.44
CA GLN A 256 -19.91 21.35 18.51
C GLN A 256 -18.78 20.43 19.01
N LEU A 257 -18.45 20.49 20.30
CA LEU A 257 -17.45 19.62 20.93
C LEU A 257 -17.90 18.15 20.92
N ALA A 258 -19.17 17.88 21.22
CA ALA A 258 -19.74 16.54 21.14
C ALA A 258 -19.67 15.97 19.72
N THR A 259 -20.00 16.80 18.71
CA THR A 259 -19.88 16.46 17.30
C THR A 259 -18.42 16.18 16.91
N ALA A 260 -17.48 16.99 17.40
CA ALA A 260 -16.05 16.78 17.15
C ALA A 260 -15.57 15.45 17.74
N ARG A 261 -15.91 15.13 18.99
CA ARG A 261 -15.56 13.85 19.63
C ARG A 261 -16.16 12.64 18.91
N TYR A 262 -17.40 12.77 18.45
CA TYR A 262 -18.04 11.74 17.65
C TYR A 262 -17.30 11.53 16.32
N ASN A 263 -16.98 12.61 15.60
CA ASN A 263 -16.19 12.56 14.37
C ASN A 263 -14.81 11.91 14.56
N GLN A 264 -14.12 12.21 15.66
CA GLN A 264 -12.85 11.58 16.02
C GLN A 264 -12.99 10.07 16.23
N THR A 265 -14.02 9.66 16.97
CA THR A 265 -14.30 8.23 17.21
C THR A 265 -14.53 7.49 15.88
N GLU A 266 -15.27 8.11 14.97
CA GLU A 266 -15.52 7.55 13.64
C GLU A 266 -14.24 7.49 12.78
N LEU A 267 -13.36 8.49 12.86
CA LEU A 267 -12.03 8.44 12.21
C LEU A 267 -11.17 7.30 12.74
N SER A 268 -11.21 7.05 14.05
CA SER A 268 -10.49 5.93 14.67
C SER A 268 -11.05 4.58 14.22
N LYS A 269 -12.39 4.42 14.16
CA LYS A 269 -13.04 3.23 13.61
C LYS A 269 -12.69 3.02 12.14
N PHE A 270 -12.72 4.08 11.33
CA PHE A 270 -12.36 4.02 9.91
C PHE A 270 -10.90 3.57 9.72
N SER A 271 -9.98 4.09 10.53
CA SER A 271 -8.58 3.64 10.59
C SER A 271 -8.47 2.14 10.91
N ALA A 272 -9.20 1.66 11.92
CA ALA A 272 -9.23 0.24 12.27
C ALA A 272 -9.79 -0.64 11.14
N GLN A 273 -10.78 -0.14 10.38
CA GLN A 273 -11.32 -0.86 9.21
C GLN A 273 -10.29 -0.97 8.08
N ILE A 274 -9.55 0.10 7.78
CA ILE A 274 -8.44 0.06 6.82
C ILE A 274 -7.42 -1.02 7.24
N ASN A 275 -7.03 -1.01 8.52
CA ASN A 275 -6.11 -2.01 9.07
C ASN A 275 -6.70 -3.43 8.94
N SER A 276 -7.98 -3.64 9.22
CA SER A 276 -8.62 -4.97 9.13
C SER A 276 -8.59 -5.61 7.73
N VAL A 277 -8.50 -4.77 6.68
CA VAL A 277 -8.38 -5.19 5.29
C VAL A 277 -6.92 -5.39 4.90
N PHE A 278 -6.07 -4.40 5.17
CA PHE A 278 -4.74 -4.32 4.57
C PHE A 278 -3.59 -4.75 5.49
N HIS A 279 -3.79 -4.91 6.81
CA HIS A 279 -2.71 -5.21 7.75
C HIS A 279 -1.90 -6.43 7.35
N ASN A 280 -2.56 -7.59 7.22
CA ASN A 280 -1.90 -8.82 6.85
C ASN A 280 -1.35 -8.75 5.41
N ILE A 281 -2.03 -8.06 4.49
CA ILE A 281 -1.58 -7.90 3.10
C ILE A 281 -0.24 -7.16 3.07
N VAL A 282 -0.17 -6.03 3.76
CA VAL A 282 1.03 -5.18 3.86
C VAL A 282 2.15 -5.91 4.60
N PHE A 283 1.83 -6.61 5.69
CA PHE A 283 2.81 -7.41 6.42
C PHE A 283 3.44 -8.49 5.54
N CYS A 284 2.62 -9.30 4.86
CA CYS A 284 3.10 -10.34 3.95
C CYS A 284 3.90 -9.74 2.78
N ALA A 285 3.42 -8.64 2.20
CA ALA A 285 4.14 -7.93 1.14
C ALA A 285 5.52 -7.48 1.62
N HIS A 286 5.60 -6.85 2.79
CA HIS A 286 6.85 -6.39 3.38
C HIS A 286 7.84 -7.52 3.65
N VAL A 287 7.40 -8.60 4.30
CA VAL A 287 8.26 -9.76 4.62
C VAL A 287 8.81 -10.39 3.33
N LEU A 288 7.95 -10.59 2.33
CA LEU A 288 8.37 -11.18 1.06
C LEU A 288 9.26 -10.22 0.24
N ASP A 289 9.03 -8.91 0.33
CA ASP A 289 9.91 -7.90 -0.28
C ASP A 289 11.30 -7.92 0.37
N GLN A 290 11.39 -8.08 1.69
CA GLN A 290 12.69 -8.24 2.39
C GLN A 290 13.38 -9.57 2.02
N MET A 291 12.64 -10.66 1.88
CA MET A 291 13.21 -11.92 1.39
C MET A 291 13.77 -11.79 -0.03
N CYS A 292 13.03 -11.13 -0.93
CA CYS A 292 13.50 -10.84 -2.28
C CYS A 292 14.74 -9.94 -2.26
N LEU A 293 14.77 -8.92 -1.40
CA LEU A 293 15.92 -8.04 -1.23
C LEU A 293 17.19 -8.84 -0.85
N ILE A 294 17.10 -9.68 0.19
CA ILE A 294 18.20 -10.53 0.63
C ILE A 294 18.67 -11.42 -0.52
N GLY A 295 17.74 -12.01 -1.26
CA GLY A 295 18.05 -12.85 -2.41
C GLY A 295 18.70 -12.09 -3.57
N PHE A 296 18.25 -10.89 -3.91
CA PHE A 296 18.86 -10.07 -4.96
C PHE A 296 20.25 -9.57 -4.57
N VAL A 297 20.48 -9.27 -3.29
CA VAL A 297 21.83 -8.97 -2.78
C VAL A 297 22.74 -10.18 -2.95
N ALA A 298 22.28 -11.38 -2.55
CA ALA A 298 23.02 -12.61 -2.75
C ALA A 298 23.30 -12.86 -4.24
N ALA A 299 22.31 -12.68 -5.11
CA ALA A 299 22.45 -12.82 -6.55
C ALA A 299 23.47 -11.83 -7.14
N ALA A 300 23.45 -10.56 -6.72
CA ALA A 300 24.45 -9.58 -7.15
C ALA A 300 25.88 -9.95 -6.73
N ILE A 301 26.05 -10.51 -5.53
CA ILE A 301 27.36 -10.98 -5.04
C ILE A 301 27.84 -12.20 -5.85
N VAL A 302 26.95 -13.15 -6.12
CA VAL A 302 27.27 -14.36 -6.91
C VAL A 302 27.60 -14.00 -8.36
N THR A 303 26.81 -13.13 -9.00
CA THR A 303 26.96 -12.85 -10.43
C THR A 303 28.11 -11.92 -10.73
N GLY A 304 28.46 -10.97 -9.85
CA GLY A 304 29.57 -10.01 -10.02
C GLY A 304 29.54 -9.17 -11.31
N PRO A 305 30.10 -7.96 -11.35
CA PRO A 305 30.16 -7.18 -12.59
C PRO A 305 31.11 -7.82 -13.63
N SER A 306 32.10 -8.59 -13.18
CA SER A 306 33.11 -9.23 -14.04
C SER A 306 32.68 -10.59 -14.62
N VAL A 307 31.67 -11.25 -14.04
CA VAL A 307 31.22 -12.58 -14.48
C VAL A 307 29.95 -12.46 -15.35
N ASN A 308 28.98 -11.64 -14.95
CA ASN A 308 27.84 -11.29 -15.82
C ASN A 308 27.31 -9.89 -15.49
N LEU A 309 27.78 -8.89 -16.25
CA LEU A 309 27.43 -7.48 -16.05
C LEU A 309 25.92 -7.23 -16.18
N ALA A 310 25.25 -7.87 -17.14
CA ALA A 310 23.81 -7.69 -17.36
C ALA A 310 23.00 -8.18 -16.16
N ASN A 311 23.26 -9.40 -15.68
CA ASN A 311 22.60 -9.93 -14.49
C ASN A 311 22.93 -9.13 -13.23
N TRP A 312 24.17 -8.65 -13.11
CA TRP A 312 24.58 -7.80 -11.99
C TRP A 312 23.83 -6.46 -11.97
N ILE A 313 23.66 -5.81 -13.14
CA ILE A 313 22.85 -4.59 -13.28
C ILE A 313 21.39 -4.88 -12.93
N HIS A 314 20.80 -5.96 -13.47
CA HIS A 314 19.43 -6.35 -13.15
C HIS A 314 19.22 -6.56 -11.64
N ASN A 315 20.12 -7.31 -10.99
CA ASN A 315 20.05 -7.56 -9.55
C ASN A 315 20.19 -6.26 -8.74
N SER A 316 21.09 -5.37 -9.15
CA SER A 316 21.29 -4.06 -8.49
C SER A 316 20.07 -3.16 -8.61
N LEU A 317 19.46 -3.09 -9.79
CA LEU A 317 18.21 -2.37 -10.00
C LEU A 317 17.07 -2.99 -9.19
N SER A 318 16.99 -4.32 -9.15
CA SER A 318 15.99 -5.05 -8.36
C SER A 318 16.07 -4.69 -6.87
N ILE A 319 17.26 -4.56 -6.30
CA ILE A 319 17.44 -4.08 -4.92
C ILE A 319 16.78 -2.71 -4.73
N VAL A 320 17.03 -1.75 -5.63
CA VAL A 320 16.43 -0.40 -5.56
C VAL A 320 14.90 -0.46 -5.63
N PHE A 321 14.35 -1.24 -6.55
CA PHE A 321 12.89 -1.40 -6.69
C PHE A 321 12.25 -2.01 -5.44
N PHE A 322 12.85 -3.07 -4.87
CA PHE A 322 12.30 -3.74 -3.69
C PHE A 322 12.46 -2.92 -2.40
N VAL A 323 13.54 -2.12 -2.28
CA VAL A 323 13.63 -1.09 -1.23
C VAL A 323 12.50 -0.08 -1.38
N TYR A 324 12.27 0.42 -2.61
CA TYR A 324 11.18 1.38 -2.87
C TYR A 324 9.81 0.81 -2.51
N TYR A 325 9.50 -0.42 -2.94
CA TYR A 325 8.22 -1.07 -2.62
C TYR A 325 8.05 -1.31 -1.11
N SER A 326 9.10 -1.75 -0.44
CA SER A 326 9.05 -2.10 0.98
C SER A 326 9.02 -0.90 1.92
N THR A 327 9.67 0.20 1.55
CA THR A 327 9.81 1.37 2.43
C THR A 327 8.89 2.52 2.02
N LEU A 328 8.99 3.01 0.79
CA LEU A 328 8.35 4.26 0.36
C LEU A 328 6.84 4.13 0.17
N LEU A 329 6.36 2.95 -0.24
CA LEU A 329 4.92 2.71 -0.35
C LEU A 329 4.25 2.41 1.00
N LEU A 330 5.01 1.92 1.98
CA LEU A 330 4.46 1.58 3.30
C LEU A 330 4.61 2.72 4.32
N LEU A 331 5.55 3.64 4.13
CA LEU A 331 5.78 4.77 5.04
C LEU A 331 4.58 5.70 5.26
N PRO A 332 3.75 6.03 4.24
CA PRO A 332 2.55 6.85 4.45
C PRO A 332 1.57 6.22 5.43
N LEU A 333 1.56 4.88 5.53
CA LEU A 333 0.66 4.14 6.40
C LEU A 333 1.06 4.27 7.88
N ALA A 334 2.34 4.04 8.19
CA ALA A 334 2.87 4.18 9.55
C ALA A 334 2.59 5.58 10.11
N ARG A 335 2.87 6.61 9.31
CA ARG A 335 2.65 8.00 9.71
C ARG A 335 1.18 8.33 10.00
N VAL A 336 0.25 7.76 9.23
CA VAL A 336 -1.19 8.03 9.44
C VAL A 336 -1.73 7.31 10.67
N PHE A 337 -1.27 6.09 10.94
CA PHE A 337 -1.65 5.39 12.17
C PHE A 337 -1.09 6.07 13.42
N ASP A 338 0.13 6.61 13.36
CA ASP A 338 0.70 7.42 14.44
C ASP A 338 -0.11 8.70 14.64
N GLU A 339 -0.49 9.41 13.57
CA GLU A 339 -1.34 10.62 13.64
C GLU A 339 -2.71 10.32 14.29
N VAL A 340 -3.35 9.19 13.98
CA VAL A 340 -4.61 8.77 14.64
C VAL A 340 -4.40 8.52 16.14
N LYS A 341 -3.30 7.85 16.50
CA LYS A 341 -2.99 7.52 17.90
C LYS A 341 -2.70 8.77 18.72
N LEU A 342 -1.93 9.71 18.16
CA LEU A 342 -1.63 11.02 18.75
C LEU A 342 -2.91 11.87 18.95
N ASN A 343 -3.80 11.89 17.95
CA ASN A 343 -5.09 12.56 18.08
C ASN A 343 -5.92 11.98 19.24
N ASN A 344 -5.90 10.66 19.44
CA ASN A 344 -6.60 10.03 20.56
C ASN A 344 -5.97 10.39 21.93
N SER A 345 -4.64 10.46 22.05
CA SER A 345 -3.99 10.77 23.32
C SER A 345 -4.16 12.22 23.77
N VAL A 346 -4.06 13.20 22.85
CA VAL A 346 -4.24 14.63 23.17
C VAL A 346 -5.62 14.91 23.75
N TYR A 347 -6.64 14.15 23.33
CA TYR A 347 -8.00 14.30 23.82
C TYR A 347 -8.27 13.61 25.15
N VAL A 348 -7.67 12.44 25.40
CA VAL A 348 -7.75 11.79 26.72
C VAL A 348 -7.12 12.71 27.78
N GLU A 349 -5.97 13.30 27.45
CA GLU A 349 -5.25 14.19 28.37
C GLU A 349 -5.99 15.53 28.61
N SER A 350 -6.65 16.09 27.59
CA SER A 350 -7.48 17.30 27.77
C SER A 350 -8.82 17.02 28.47
N ALA A 351 -9.41 15.83 28.30
CA ALA A 351 -10.57 15.39 29.06
C ALA A 351 -10.25 15.12 30.54
N GLU A 352 -9.07 14.58 30.84
CA GLU A 352 -8.58 14.39 32.21
C GLU A 352 -8.27 15.72 32.90
N ARG A 353 -7.66 16.70 32.21
CA ARG A 353 -7.44 18.04 32.78
C ARG A 353 -8.72 18.81 33.11
N HIS A 354 -9.80 18.60 32.35
CA HIS A 354 -11.10 19.23 32.63
C HIS A 354 -11.93 18.52 33.70
N THR A 355 -11.66 17.23 33.96
CA THR A 355 -12.34 16.47 35.03
C THR A 355 -11.60 16.53 36.37
N THR A 356 -10.30 16.86 36.37
CA THR A 356 -9.47 16.95 37.58
C THR A 356 -9.25 18.36 38.13
N ASN A 357 -9.95 19.38 37.63
CA ASN A 357 -9.90 20.74 38.19
C ASN A 357 -11.19 21.14 38.94
N PRO A 358 -11.40 20.67 40.18
CA PRO A 358 -12.55 21.08 41.01
C PRO A 358 -12.36 22.44 41.72
N LYS A 359 -11.35 23.24 41.38
CA LYS A 359 -10.95 24.41 42.20
C LYS A 359 -11.62 25.76 41.86
N SER A 360 -12.63 25.85 41.00
CA SER A 360 -13.31 27.15 40.74
C SER A 360 -14.78 27.26 41.14
N ASN A 361 -15.38 26.24 41.78
CA ASN A 361 -16.81 26.28 42.18
C ASN A 361 -17.05 26.35 43.71
N ALA A 362 -16.03 26.68 44.52
CA ALA A 362 -16.16 26.62 45.98
C ALA A 362 -15.89 27.95 46.75
N TYR A 363 -15.81 29.11 46.09
CA TYR A 363 -15.63 30.39 46.80
C TYR A 363 -16.45 31.53 46.16
N ARG A 364 -17.77 31.58 46.45
CA ARG A 364 -18.55 32.84 46.58
C ARG A 364 -20.02 32.57 46.93
N HIS A 365 -20.25 31.96 48.07
CA HIS A 365 -21.46 32.19 48.83
C HIS A 365 -21.06 32.07 50.29
N ASP A 366 -20.71 33.21 50.88
CA ASP A 366 -20.78 33.52 52.31
C ASP A 366 -20.11 34.88 52.49
N HIS A 367 -20.93 35.93 52.42
CA HIS A 367 -20.79 37.18 53.19
C HIS A 367 -21.91 38.13 52.75
N LEU A 368 -23.09 37.90 53.32
CA LEU A 368 -24.12 38.90 53.58
C LEU A 368 -24.83 38.43 54.86
N ILE A 369 -24.35 38.94 56.00
CA ILE A 369 -25.19 39.18 57.18
C ILE A 369 -25.57 40.65 57.11
#